data_AF-A0A3B8Z2V0-F1
#
_entry.id   AF-A0A3B8Z2V0-F1
#
_cell.length_a   1.000
_cell.length_b   1.000
_cell.length_c   1.000
_cell.angle_alpha   90.00
_cell.angle_beta   90.00
_cell.angle_gamma   90.00
#
_symmetry.space_group_name_H-M   'P 1'
#
loop_
_entity.id
_entity.type
_entity.pdbx_description
1 polymer ?
#
loop_
_entity_poly.entity_id
_entity_poly.type
_entity_poly.pdbx_seq_one_letter_code
_entity_poly.pdbx_strand_id
1 'polypeptide(L)'
;MQNKEASQDVQDRLANWDFERLVPPSCVLCDDQYTFLTHWAMERDKDLRAALYTYQRDGVLRFFLDLSGPGFESLLLTSTDELKVLTGDRFARYFPKGSNHTVLMSNFLYEQTIDGTPLLDWLDAFLADDQDVWKDVIE
;
A
#
# COMPACT_ATOMS: atom_id res chain seq x y z
N MET A 1 -0.83 -2.96 -6.15
CA MET A 1 -2.20 -2.87 -6.67
C MET A 1 -2.18 -2.80 -8.19
N GLN A 2 -3.16 -3.39 -8.86
CA GLN A 2 -3.33 -3.37 -10.31
C GLN A 2 -4.83 -3.41 -10.66
N ASN A 3 -5.23 -2.59 -11.63
CA ASN A 3 -6.50 -2.75 -12.32
C ASN A 3 -6.33 -3.77 -13.45
N LYS A 4 -6.92 -4.96 -13.31
CA LYS A 4 -6.85 -6.03 -14.31
C LYS A 4 -7.76 -5.78 -15.52
N GLU A 5 -8.74 -4.86 -15.39
CA GLU A 5 -9.68 -4.52 -16.46
C GLU A 5 -9.12 -3.47 -17.43
N ALA A 6 -8.09 -2.71 -17.02
CA ALA A 6 -7.39 -1.74 -17.85
C ALA A 6 -6.42 -2.43 -18.83
N SER A 7 -6.98 -3.20 -19.78
CA SER A 7 -6.21 -4.17 -20.58
C SER A 7 -5.06 -3.53 -21.34
N GLN A 8 -5.20 -2.31 -21.89
CA GLN A 8 -4.12 -1.68 -22.65
C GLN A 8 -2.94 -1.24 -21.75
N ASP A 9 -3.21 -0.57 -20.64
CA ASP A 9 -2.16 -0.16 -19.69
C ASP A 9 -1.41 -1.36 -19.09
N VAL A 10 -2.12 -2.47 -18.86
CA VAL A 10 -1.48 -3.73 -18.45
C VAL A 10 -0.55 -4.25 -19.56
N GLN A 11 -1.03 -4.34 -20.80
CA GLN A 11 -0.21 -4.79 -21.93
C GLN A 11 1.02 -3.90 -22.16
N ASP A 12 0.85 -2.58 -22.06
CA ASP A 12 1.95 -1.62 -22.26
C ASP A 12 3.01 -1.75 -21.17
N ARG A 13 2.63 -1.97 -19.91
CA ARG A 13 3.60 -2.24 -18.82
C ARG A 13 4.36 -3.53 -19.04
N LEU A 14 3.68 -4.58 -19.49
CA LEU A 14 4.31 -5.86 -19.82
C LEU A 14 5.31 -5.72 -20.97
N ALA A 15 4.90 -5.07 -22.06
CA ALA A 15 5.76 -4.90 -23.22
C ALA A 15 6.98 -4.00 -22.94
N ASN A 16 6.79 -2.91 -22.20
CA ASN A 16 7.84 -1.90 -22.01
C ASN A 16 8.79 -2.24 -20.85
N TRP A 17 8.30 -2.88 -19.79
CA TRP A 17 9.07 -3.08 -18.55
C TRP A 17 9.35 -4.55 -18.24
N ASP A 18 8.54 -5.47 -18.79
CA ASP A 18 8.59 -6.91 -18.50
C ASP A 18 8.68 -7.16 -16.98
N PHE A 19 7.84 -6.47 -16.21
CA PHE A 19 7.99 -6.47 -14.75
C PHE A 19 7.56 -7.80 -14.12
N GLU A 20 6.72 -8.60 -14.81
CA GLU A 20 6.30 -9.92 -14.34
C GLU A 20 7.49 -10.87 -14.17
N ARG A 21 8.58 -10.69 -14.93
CA ARG A 21 9.83 -11.45 -14.72
C ARG A 21 10.45 -11.23 -13.33
N LEU A 22 10.09 -10.13 -12.66
CA LEU A 22 10.56 -9.79 -11.32
C LEU A 22 9.65 -10.36 -10.23
N VAL A 23 8.46 -10.86 -10.59
CA VAL A 23 7.55 -11.52 -9.65
C VAL A 23 8.04 -12.95 -9.46
N PRO A 24 8.40 -13.36 -8.23
CA PRO A 24 8.88 -14.71 -7.98
C PRO A 24 7.79 -15.75 -8.31
N PRO A 25 8.10 -16.85 -9.03
CA PRO A 25 7.10 -17.89 -9.33
C PRO A 25 6.46 -18.55 -8.10
N SER A 26 7.07 -18.38 -6.93
CA SER A 26 6.55 -18.85 -5.65
C SER A 26 5.58 -17.87 -4.96
N CYS A 27 5.32 -16.70 -5.54
CA CYS A 27 4.30 -15.77 -5.07
C CYS A 27 2.95 -16.03 -5.72
N VAL A 28 2.26 -17.07 -5.27
CA VAL A 28 0.98 -17.49 -5.86
C VAL A 28 -0.13 -16.44 -5.77
N LEU A 29 -0.08 -15.54 -4.78
CA LEU A 29 -1.05 -14.45 -4.62
C LEU A 29 -0.70 -13.21 -5.45
N CYS A 30 0.52 -13.11 -5.98
CA CYS A 30 0.94 -11.91 -6.72
C CYS A 30 0.20 -11.73 -8.05
N ASP A 31 -0.31 -12.81 -8.62
CA ASP A 31 -1.16 -12.77 -9.82
C ASP A 31 -2.49 -12.06 -9.53
N ASP A 32 -2.96 -12.06 -8.28
CA ASP A 32 -4.15 -11.33 -7.85
C ASP A 32 -3.88 -9.84 -7.70
N GLN A 33 -2.89 -9.50 -6.89
CA GLN A 33 -2.43 -8.13 -6.72
C GLN A 33 -0.94 -8.12 -6.36
N TYR A 34 -0.14 -7.26 -7.01
CA TYR A 34 1.28 -7.11 -6.64
C TYR A 34 1.53 -6.64 -5.20
N THR A 35 0.50 -6.12 -4.51
CA THR A 35 0.57 -5.82 -3.08
C THR A 35 0.96 -7.06 -2.26
N PHE A 36 0.65 -8.28 -2.73
CA PHE A 36 1.02 -9.53 -2.08
C PHE A 36 2.50 -9.92 -2.21
N LEU A 37 3.31 -9.17 -2.98
CA LEU A 37 4.77 -9.27 -2.90
C LEU A 37 5.27 -9.00 -1.48
N THR A 38 4.60 -8.10 -0.75
CA THR A 38 4.91 -7.81 0.65
C THR A 38 4.73 -9.04 1.53
N HIS A 39 3.60 -9.75 1.41
CA HIS A 39 3.36 -11.01 2.13
C HIS A 39 4.40 -12.07 1.75
N TRP A 40 4.67 -12.25 0.45
CA TRP A 40 5.67 -13.20 -0.02
C TRP A 40 7.06 -12.95 0.58
N ALA A 41 7.46 -11.67 0.71
CA ALA A 41 8.73 -11.30 1.34
C ALA A 41 8.71 -11.60 2.85
N MET A 42 7.62 -11.28 3.55
CA MET A 42 7.45 -11.54 4.98
C MET A 42 7.40 -13.02 5.36
N GLU A 43 6.99 -13.90 4.45
CA GLU A 43 7.06 -15.36 4.65
C GLU A 43 8.50 -15.90 4.59
N ARG A 44 9.43 -15.12 4.02
CA ARG A 44 10.85 -15.49 3.87
C ARG A 44 11.75 -14.78 4.86
N ASP A 45 11.33 -13.62 5.33
CA ASP A 45 11.99 -12.86 6.37
C ASP A 45 11.02 -12.63 7.52
N LYS A 46 11.23 -13.39 8.60
CA LYS A 46 10.42 -13.34 9.81
C LYS A 46 10.52 -11.99 10.53
N ASP A 47 11.59 -11.24 10.30
CA ASP A 47 11.87 -9.97 10.97
C ASP A 47 11.43 -8.76 10.10
N LEU A 48 11.03 -9.01 8.84
CA LEU A 48 10.51 -7.98 7.94
C LEU A 48 9.14 -7.47 8.42
N ARG A 49 9.04 -6.16 8.53
CA ARG A 49 7.82 -5.38 8.82
C ARG A 49 7.59 -4.36 7.71
N ALA A 50 6.34 -4.00 7.44
CA ALA A 50 6.01 -3.01 6.43
C ALA A 50 4.91 -2.05 6.89
N ALA A 51 5.10 -0.77 6.57
CA ALA A 51 4.14 0.30 6.75
C ALA A 51 3.68 0.78 5.37
N LEU A 52 2.37 1.01 5.19
CA LEU A 52 1.85 1.64 3.98
C LEU A 52 1.13 2.94 4.31
N TYR A 53 1.63 4.03 3.74
CA TYR A 53 0.93 5.32 3.68
C TYR A 53 0.42 5.56 2.27
N THR A 54 -0.87 5.90 2.12
CA THR A 54 -1.41 6.43 0.87
C THR A 54 -2.74 7.13 1.12
N TYR A 55 -3.03 8.16 0.33
CA TYR A 55 -4.36 8.77 0.33
C TYR A 55 -5.36 7.79 -0.30
N GLN A 56 -6.53 7.65 0.31
CA GLN A 56 -7.52 6.66 -0.13
C GLN A 56 -7.99 6.86 -1.58
N ARG A 57 -7.86 8.06 -2.15
CA ARG A 57 -8.14 8.37 -3.56
C ARG A 57 -6.95 9.02 -4.28
N ASP A 58 -5.73 8.63 -3.91
CA ASP A 58 -4.47 9.15 -4.48
C ASP A 58 -4.60 9.39 -5.99
N GLY A 59 -4.42 10.66 -6.39
CA GLY A 59 -4.70 11.11 -7.74
C GLY A 59 -3.75 10.54 -8.79
N VAL A 60 -2.51 10.22 -8.40
CA VAL A 60 -1.49 9.69 -9.29
C VAL A 60 -1.66 8.18 -9.42
N LEU A 61 -1.84 7.47 -8.30
CA LEU A 61 -2.02 6.01 -8.33
C LEU A 61 -3.29 5.63 -9.10
N ARG A 62 -4.43 6.28 -8.84
CA ARG A 62 -5.66 5.98 -9.57
C ARG A 62 -5.56 6.34 -11.07
N PHE A 63 -4.77 7.35 -11.42
CA PHE A 63 -4.53 7.71 -12.82
C PHE A 63 -3.78 6.60 -13.57
N PHE A 64 -2.66 6.11 -13.01
CA PHE A 64 -1.89 5.02 -13.64
C PHE A 64 -2.56 3.65 -13.59
N LEU A 65 -3.58 3.49 -12.74
CA LEU A 65 -4.40 2.30 -12.66
C LEU A 65 -5.67 2.41 -13.50
N ASP A 66 -5.92 3.54 -14.16
CA ASP A 66 -7.17 3.83 -14.87
C ASP A 66 -8.40 3.52 -14.01
N LEU A 67 -8.42 4.09 -12.80
CA LEU A 67 -9.49 3.93 -11.83
C LEU A 67 -10.10 5.28 -11.44
N SER A 68 -11.41 5.26 -11.18
CA SER A 68 -12.07 6.35 -10.46
C SER A 68 -11.52 6.42 -9.02
N GLY A 69 -11.72 7.57 -8.35
CA GLY A 69 -11.37 7.71 -6.93
C GLY A 69 -11.96 6.60 -6.06
N PRO A 70 -13.28 6.38 -6.08
CA PRO A 70 -13.92 5.28 -5.35
C PRO A 70 -13.45 3.89 -5.80
N GLY A 71 -13.13 3.71 -7.08
CA GLY A 71 -12.61 2.43 -7.59
C GLY A 71 -11.23 2.10 -7.00
N PHE A 72 -10.34 3.09 -6.93
CA PHE A 72 -9.03 2.93 -6.31
C PHE A 72 -9.14 2.71 -4.79
N GLU A 73 -9.98 3.48 -4.11
CA GLU A 73 -10.25 3.32 -2.67
C GLU A 73 -10.71 1.89 -2.34
N SER A 74 -11.68 1.37 -3.11
CA SER A 74 -12.17 0.00 -2.97
C SER A 74 -11.06 -1.04 -3.18
N LEU A 75 -10.25 -0.88 -4.23
CA LEU A 75 -9.13 -1.78 -4.52
C LEU A 75 -8.06 -1.73 -3.42
N LEU A 76 -7.72 -0.53 -2.94
CA LEU A 76 -6.76 -0.31 -1.87
C LEU A 76 -7.19 -1.01 -0.59
N LEU A 77 -8.41 -0.74 -0.12
CA LEU A 77 -8.91 -1.32 1.12
C LEU A 77 -8.99 -2.84 1.01
N THR A 78 -9.62 -3.37 -0.05
CA THR A 78 -9.76 -4.82 -0.24
C THR A 78 -8.41 -5.53 -0.27
N SER A 79 -7.47 -5.07 -1.09
CA SER A 79 -6.17 -5.73 -1.23
C SER A 79 -5.32 -5.65 0.03
N THR A 80 -5.42 -4.54 0.77
CA THR A 80 -4.61 -4.34 1.98
C THR A 80 -5.24 -4.91 3.23
N ASP A 81 -6.57 -5.07 3.29
CA ASP A 81 -7.26 -5.85 4.32
C ASP A 81 -6.86 -7.32 4.24
N GLU A 82 -6.85 -7.90 3.04
CA GLU A 82 -6.38 -9.27 2.84
C GLU A 82 -4.89 -9.42 3.22
N LEU A 83 -4.05 -8.47 2.81
CA LEU A 83 -2.65 -8.45 3.23
C LEU A 83 -2.50 -8.39 4.76
N LYS A 84 -3.31 -7.56 5.45
CA LYS A 84 -3.31 -7.45 6.91
C LYS A 84 -3.70 -8.76 7.58
N VAL A 85 -4.71 -9.46 7.06
CA VAL A 85 -5.10 -10.80 7.56
C VAL A 85 -3.96 -11.79 7.44
N LEU A 86 -3.23 -11.78 6.32
CA LEU A 86 -2.11 -12.69 6.07
C LEU A 86 -0.86 -12.39 6.91
N THR A 87 -0.64 -11.13 7.28
CA THR A 87 0.63 -10.67 7.88
C THR A 87 0.52 -10.30 9.36
N GLY A 88 -0.70 -10.13 9.88
CA GLY A 88 -0.96 -9.75 11.26
C GLY A 88 -0.33 -8.41 11.62
N ASP A 89 0.32 -8.32 12.77
CA ASP A 89 0.88 -7.08 13.32
C ASP A 89 2.22 -6.65 12.68
N ARG A 90 2.71 -7.41 11.68
CA ARG A 90 3.90 -7.02 10.90
C ARG A 90 3.59 -6.02 9.77
N PHE A 91 2.31 -5.76 9.52
CA PHE A 91 1.85 -4.81 8.52
C PHE A 91 0.88 -3.81 9.14
N ALA A 92 1.07 -2.52 8.89
CA ALA A 92 0.14 -1.49 9.32
C ALA A 92 -0.05 -0.41 8.24
N ARG A 93 -1.22 0.23 8.29
CA ARG A 93 -1.70 1.16 7.28
C ARG A 93 -1.98 2.53 7.88
N TYR A 94 -1.60 3.59 7.19
CA TYR A 94 -1.94 4.96 7.53
C TYR A 94 -2.60 5.64 6.32
N PHE A 95 -3.94 5.67 6.29
CA PHE A 95 -4.72 6.04 5.10
C PHE A 95 -5.62 7.26 5.33
N PRO A 96 -5.12 8.48 5.11
CA PRO A 96 -5.93 9.69 5.17
C PRO A 96 -6.90 9.79 4.00
N LYS A 97 -7.99 10.54 4.20
CA LYS A 97 -8.89 10.91 3.09
C LYS A 97 -8.24 11.91 2.15
N GLY A 98 -8.71 11.91 0.91
CA GLY A 98 -8.28 12.86 -0.12
C GLY A 98 -7.57 12.17 -1.29
N SER A 99 -6.94 12.98 -2.14
CA SER A 99 -6.36 12.53 -3.42
C SER A 99 -4.94 13.04 -3.66
N ASN A 100 -4.23 13.43 -2.59
CA ASN A 100 -2.90 14.02 -2.71
C ASN A 100 -1.83 12.94 -2.99
N HIS A 101 -0.62 13.38 -3.38
CA HIS A 101 0.54 12.56 -3.70
C HIS A 101 1.80 13.46 -3.68
N THR A 102 2.88 13.24 -2.92
CA THR A 102 3.28 12.25 -1.91
C THR A 102 3.44 12.94 -0.53
N VAL A 103 3.86 12.20 0.50
CA VAL A 103 4.01 12.77 1.87
C VAL A 103 5.46 13.07 2.29
N LEU A 104 6.44 12.26 1.88
CA LEU A 104 7.82 12.34 2.41
C LEU A 104 8.58 13.63 2.06
N MET A 105 8.18 14.32 0.99
CA MET A 105 8.80 15.56 0.53
C MET A 105 7.89 16.78 0.69
N SER A 106 6.86 16.68 1.54
CA SER A 106 5.90 17.76 1.77
C SER A 106 5.71 18.01 3.26
N ASN A 107 5.15 19.17 3.60
CA ASN A 107 4.79 19.48 4.99
C ASN A 107 3.75 18.51 5.55
N PHE A 108 3.03 17.77 4.69
CA PHE A 108 2.05 16.78 5.11
C PHE A 108 2.66 15.68 5.99
N LEU A 109 3.97 15.39 5.88
CA LEU A 109 4.64 14.46 6.81
C LEU A 109 4.50 14.92 8.28
N TYR A 110 4.56 16.22 8.51
CA TYR A 110 4.54 16.83 9.84
C TYR A 110 3.13 17.27 10.26
N GLU A 111 2.24 17.51 9.31
CA GLU A 111 0.89 18.07 9.55
C GLU A 111 -0.21 17.01 9.56
N GLN A 112 -0.04 15.90 8.82
CA GLN A 112 -1.07 14.89 8.68
C GLN A 112 -1.36 14.22 10.02
N THR A 113 -2.62 14.27 10.43
CA THR A 113 -3.13 13.63 11.64
C THR A 113 -4.45 12.93 11.30
N ILE A 114 -4.68 11.73 11.81
CA ILE A 114 -5.96 11.02 11.74
C ILE A 114 -6.35 10.65 13.17
N ASP A 115 -7.56 11.03 13.60
CA ASP A 115 -8.10 10.74 14.94
C ASP A 115 -7.12 11.00 16.10
N GLY A 116 -6.35 12.09 16.00
CA GLY A 116 -5.37 12.48 17.01
C GLY A 116 -4.04 11.73 16.97
N THR A 117 -3.83 10.85 15.97
CA THR A 117 -2.54 10.18 15.71
C THR A 117 -1.79 10.93 14.62
N PRO A 118 -0.69 11.64 14.92
CA PRO A 118 0.14 12.28 13.90
C PRO A 118 0.91 11.24 13.08
N LEU A 119 1.05 11.48 11.77
CA LEU A 119 1.79 10.57 10.89
C LEU A 119 3.26 10.41 11.32
N LEU A 120 3.90 11.51 11.75
CA LEU A 120 5.30 11.47 12.17
C LEU A 120 5.50 10.58 13.40
N ASP A 121 4.61 10.68 14.39
CA ASP A 121 4.65 9.86 15.61
C ASP A 121 4.38 8.38 15.28
N TRP A 122 3.44 8.12 14.38
CA TRP A 122 3.16 6.77 13.89
C TRP A 122 4.35 6.16 13.14
N LEU A 123 5.07 6.96 12.34
CA LEU A 123 6.28 6.54 11.63
C LEU A 123 7.44 6.28 12.60
N ASP A 124 7.63 7.14 13.61
CA ASP A 124 8.65 6.93 14.65
C ASP A 124 8.38 5.63 15.42
N ALA A 125 7.12 5.37 15.78
CA ALA A 125 6.70 4.13 16.41
C ALA A 125 6.96 2.89 15.54
N PHE A 126 6.73 2.96 14.22
CA PHE A 126 7.09 1.88 13.30
C PHE A 126 8.59 1.55 13.35
N LEU A 127 9.43 2.59 13.29
CA LEU A 127 10.89 2.44 13.34
C LEU A 127 11.36 1.87 14.69
N ALA A 128 10.70 2.25 15.79
CA ALA A 128 10.97 1.77 17.13
C ALA A 128 10.37 0.39 17.46
N ASP A 129 9.51 -0.15 16.57
CA ASP A 129 8.68 -1.36 16.82
C ASP A 129 7.71 -1.22 18.00
N ASP A 130 7.17 -0.02 18.21
CA ASP A 130 6.14 0.24 19.21
C ASP A 130 4.74 -0.08 18.67
N GLN A 131 4.34 -1.34 18.86
CA GLN A 131 3.06 -1.91 18.43
C GLN A 131 1.82 -1.31 19.11
N ASP A 132 1.98 -0.56 20.21
CA ASP A 132 0.85 0.12 20.84
C ASP A 132 0.41 1.35 20.02
N VAL A 133 1.34 1.90 19.23
CA VAL A 133 1.16 3.12 18.44
C VAL A 133 1.07 2.83 16.94
N TRP A 134 1.98 2.01 16.36
CA TRP A 134 2.03 1.80 14.90
C TRP A 134 1.02 0.73 14.38
N LYS A 135 -0.26 0.94 14.66
CA LYS A 135 -1.38 0.09 14.19
C LYS A 135 -2.09 0.71 12.99
N ASP A 136 -3.11 0.04 12.46
CA ASP A 136 -3.91 0.63 11.38
C ASP A 136 -4.58 1.93 11.83
N VAL A 137 -4.39 2.99 11.03
CA VAL A 137 -4.98 4.32 11.18
C VAL A 137 -5.60 4.71 9.84
N ILE A 138 -6.91 4.52 9.70
CA ILE A 138 -7.65 4.72 8.45
C ILE A 138 -8.83 5.64 8.73
N GLU A 139 -8.97 6.72 7.96
CA GLU A 139 -9.99 7.77 8.13
C GLU A 139 -11.33 7.47 7.43
#